data_AF-A0A968IXY3-F1
#
_entry.id   AF-A0A968IXY3-F1
#
_cell.length_a   1.000
_cell.length_b   1.000
_cell.length_c   1.000
_cell.angle_alpha   90.00
_cell.angle_beta   90.00
_cell.angle_gamma   90.00
#
_symmetry.space_group_name_H-M   'P 1'
#
loop_
_entity.id
_entity.type
_entity.pdbx_description
1 polymer ?
#
loop_
_entity_poly.entity_id
_entity_poly.type
_entity_poly.pdbx_seq_one_letter_code
_entity_poly.pdbx_strand_id
1 'polypeptide(L)'
;MIRLLVGILVFVINVIYANRPYPRFYVLETVARVPYFSYLSVLHLYETLGLWRKADWLKVHFAESWNELHHLLIMESLGGANFWGDRLLARTAALLYYWIVILVYLMSPKSAYHFMELVEEHAYDSYDKFLKAEAETLKQSPAPAVAVQYYRDGDLYMFDEFQTSQVATPRRPAIDNLYDVFVAIRDDEMEHVKTMAACQHLVQTQASLSPHGAETIASELRPSN
;
A
#
# COMPACT_ATOMS: atom_id res chain seq x y z
N MET A 1 17.16 15.10 -0.88
CA MET A 1 17.84 13.92 -1.48
C MET A 1 16.84 12.84 -1.87
N ILE A 2 16.03 12.31 -0.94
CA ILE A 2 15.04 11.24 -1.21
C ILE A 2 14.06 11.61 -2.33
N ARG A 3 13.43 12.80 -2.27
CA ARG A 3 12.50 13.28 -3.32
C ARG A 3 13.13 13.34 -4.72
N LEU A 4 14.43 13.62 -4.83
CA LEU A 4 15.14 13.66 -6.11
C LEU A 4 15.31 12.25 -6.69
N LEU A 5 15.66 11.27 -5.85
CA LEU A 5 15.81 9.88 -6.28
C LEU A 5 14.48 9.28 -6.72
N VAL A 6 13.41 9.52 -5.95
CA VAL A 6 12.04 9.12 -6.32
C VAL A 6 11.66 9.76 -7.66
N GLY A 7 11.91 11.08 -7.83
CA GLY A 7 11.61 11.78 -9.07
C GLY A 7 12.33 11.22 -10.30
N ILE A 8 13.60 10.82 -10.19
CA ILE A 8 14.35 10.21 -11.29
C ILE A 8 13.79 8.84 -11.63
N LEU A 9 13.51 8.00 -10.63
CA LEU A 9 12.94 6.67 -10.84
C LEU A 9 11.59 6.75 -11.56
N VAL A 10 10.72 7.63 -11.06
CA VAL A 10 9.41 7.91 -11.64
C VAL A 10 9.52 8.38 -13.09
N PHE A 11 10.45 9.29 -13.38
CA PHE A 11 10.66 9.79 -14.74
C PHE A 11 11.05 8.65 -15.69
N VAL A 12 12.02 7.81 -15.30
CA VAL A 12 12.47 6.68 -16.11
C VAL A 12 11.33 5.69 -16.38
N ILE A 13 10.55 5.33 -15.36
CA ILE A 13 9.40 4.44 -15.50
C ILE A 13 8.35 5.04 -16.43
N ASN A 14 8.02 6.32 -16.28
CA ASN A 14 7.04 6.99 -17.14
C ASN A 14 7.48 7.05 -18.60
N VAL A 15 8.78 7.22 -18.87
CA VAL A 15 9.32 7.20 -20.24
C VAL A 15 9.27 5.79 -20.85
N ILE A 16 9.69 4.77 -20.11
CA ILE A 16 9.71 3.38 -20.61
C ILE A 16 8.29 2.86 -20.89
N TYR A 17 7.31 3.28 -20.09
CA TYR A 17 5.95 2.73 -20.12
C TYR A 17 4.87 3.72 -20.61
N ALA A 18 5.23 4.80 -21.31
CA ALA A 18 4.31 5.88 -21.69
C ALA A 18 2.97 5.41 -22.32
N ASN A 19 2.98 4.33 -23.12
CA ASN A 19 1.79 3.78 -23.78
C ASN A 19 1.45 2.35 -23.30
N ARG A 20 1.93 1.95 -22.12
CA ARG A 20 1.79 0.60 -21.58
C ARG A 20 1.34 0.68 -20.11
N PRO A 21 0.10 1.14 -19.84
CA PRO A 21 -0.36 1.44 -18.48
C PRO A 21 -0.37 0.21 -17.58
N TYR A 22 -0.95 -0.92 -18.01
CA TYR A 22 -1.00 -2.13 -17.16
C TYR A 22 0.38 -2.74 -16.89
N PRO A 23 1.31 -2.84 -17.87
CA PRO A 23 2.69 -3.21 -17.56
C PRO A 23 3.40 -2.24 -16.60
N ARG A 24 3.12 -0.93 -16.70
CA ARG A 24 3.65 0.07 -15.77
C ARG A 24 3.19 -0.23 -14.34
N PHE A 25 1.88 -0.34 -14.14
CA PHE A 25 1.30 -0.61 -12.84
C PHE A 25 1.78 -1.96 -12.31
N TYR A 26 1.77 -3.02 -13.12
CA TYR A 26 2.35 -4.33 -12.73
C TYR A 26 3.77 -4.22 -12.14
N VAL A 27 4.67 -3.47 -12.79
CA VAL A 27 6.04 -3.28 -12.28
C VAL A 27 6.04 -2.49 -10.98
N LEU A 28 5.23 -1.44 -10.89
CA LEU A 28 5.11 -0.60 -9.68
C LEU A 28 4.53 -1.40 -8.51
N GLU A 29 3.40 -2.09 -8.68
CA GLU A 29 2.76 -2.95 -7.67
C GLU A 29 3.69 -4.09 -7.19
N THR A 30 4.51 -4.63 -8.09
CA THR A 30 5.51 -5.66 -7.70
C THR A 30 6.53 -5.10 -6.72
N VAL A 31 6.86 -3.81 -6.84
CA VAL A 31 7.84 -3.11 -6.01
C VAL A 31 7.19 -2.48 -4.78
N ALA A 32 5.98 -1.93 -4.89
CA ALA A 32 5.22 -1.25 -3.83
C ALA A 32 4.88 -2.18 -2.65
N ARG A 33 4.63 -3.47 -2.91
CA ARG A 33 4.44 -4.47 -1.83
C ARG A 33 5.68 -4.78 -0.97
N VAL A 34 6.89 -4.54 -1.48
CA VAL A 34 8.16 -5.01 -0.87
C VAL A 34 8.46 -4.38 0.49
N PRO A 35 8.25 -3.07 0.69
CA PRO A 35 8.53 -2.39 1.94
C PRO A 35 7.74 -2.96 3.11
N TYR A 36 6.44 -3.22 2.93
CA TYR A 36 5.59 -3.81 3.96
C TYR A 36 6.11 -5.18 4.42
N PHE A 37 6.47 -6.06 3.49
CA PHE A 37 7.09 -7.35 3.83
C PHE A 37 8.47 -7.19 4.49
N SER A 38 9.24 -6.17 4.10
CA SER A 38 10.52 -5.85 4.73
C SER A 38 10.34 -5.40 6.18
N TYR A 39 9.30 -4.61 6.48
CA TYR A 39 8.96 -4.17 7.83
C TYR A 39 8.56 -5.36 8.69
N LEU A 40 7.70 -6.26 8.18
CA LEU A 40 7.35 -7.51 8.85
C LEU A 40 8.59 -8.35 9.18
N SER A 41 9.50 -8.50 8.22
CA SER A 41 10.74 -9.28 8.41
C SER A 41 11.58 -8.73 9.57
N VAL A 42 11.75 -7.41 9.65
CA VAL A 42 12.52 -6.76 10.72
C VAL A 42 11.79 -6.80 12.05
N LEU A 43 10.48 -6.54 12.07
CA LEU A 43 9.67 -6.62 13.29
C LEU A 43 9.68 -8.03 13.87
N HIS A 44 9.57 -9.05 13.03
CA HIS A 44 9.66 -10.46 13.45
C HIS A 44 11.06 -10.82 14.00
N LEU A 45 12.11 -10.28 13.38
CA LEU A 45 13.48 -10.41 13.90
C LEU A 45 13.60 -9.77 15.30
N TYR A 46 13.06 -8.57 15.51
CA TYR A 46 13.06 -7.92 16.82
C TYR A 46 12.30 -8.72 17.87
N GLU A 47 11.16 -9.32 17.53
CA GLU A 47 10.43 -10.22 18.43
C GLU A 47 11.26 -11.45 18.80
N THR A 48 11.90 -12.08 17.80
CA THR A 48 12.75 -13.26 18.00
C THR A 48 13.93 -12.97 18.92
N LEU A 49 14.51 -11.77 18.82
CA LEU A 49 15.61 -11.31 19.67
C LEU A 49 15.14 -10.77 21.03
N GLY A 50 13.83 -10.70 21.28
CA GLY A 50 13.26 -10.16 22.52
C GLY A 50 13.42 -8.65 22.67
N LEU A 51 13.67 -7.91 21.58
CA LEU A 51 13.92 -6.47 21.58
C LEU A 51 12.64 -5.65 21.53
N TRP A 52 11.57 -6.20 20.95
CA TRP A 52 10.32 -5.49 20.72
C TRP A 52 9.17 -6.49 20.53
N ARG A 53 7.93 -6.13 20.90
CA ARG A 53 6.73 -6.95 20.66
C ARG A 53 5.46 -6.12 20.61
N LYS A 54 4.86 -5.94 19.43
CA LYS A 54 3.48 -5.45 19.25
C LYS A 54 2.83 -6.11 18.04
N ALA A 55 1.87 -6.99 18.31
CA ALA A 55 1.17 -7.75 17.28
C ALA A 55 0.43 -6.86 16.26
N ASP A 56 -0.03 -5.69 16.70
CA ASP A 56 -0.81 -4.79 15.84
C ASP A 56 -0.02 -4.26 14.64
N TRP A 57 1.29 -4.02 14.78
CA TRP A 57 2.08 -3.50 13.65
C TRP A 57 2.38 -4.61 12.64
N LEU A 58 2.55 -5.84 13.12
CA LEU A 58 2.66 -6.99 12.23
C LEU A 58 1.35 -7.18 11.46
N LYS A 59 0.21 -7.00 12.13
CA LYS A 59 -1.09 -7.10 11.47
C LYS A 59 -1.28 -6.02 10.40
N VAL A 60 -0.96 -4.76 10.73
CA VAL A 60 -1.07 -3.62 9.81
C VAL A 60 -0.22 -3.84 8.57
N HIS A 61 1.09 -4.09 8.71
CA HIS A 61 1.97 -4.27 7.54
C HIS A 61 1.65 -5.56 6.76
N PHE A 62 1.07 -6.57 7.40
CA PHE A 62 0.55 -7.73 6.69
C PHE A 62 -0.68 -7.38 5.85
N ALA A 63 -1.62 -6.61 6.40
CA ALA A 63 -2.79 -6.13 5.69
C ALA A 63 -2.39 -5.22 4.50
N GLU A 64 -1.41 -4.33 4.69
CA GLU A 64 -0.87 -3.51 3.60
C GLU A 64 -0.22 -4.36 2.50
N SER A 65 0.65 -5.31 2.88
CA SER A 65 1.28 -6.21 1.91
C SER A 65 0.26 -7.09 1.17
N TRP A 66 -0.83 -7.47 1.86
CA TRP A 66 -1.94 -8.23 1.29
C TRP A 66 -2.73 -7.39 0.28
N ASN A 67 -2.96 -6.11 0.57
CA ASN A 67 -3.67 -5.19 -0.32
C ASN A 67 -2.91 -4.99 -1.65
N GLU A 68 -1.64 -4.62 -1.55
CA GLU A 68 -0.71 -4.46 -2.68
C GLU A 68 -0.58 -5.73 -3.54
N LEU A 69 -0.59 -6.91 -2.90
CA LEU A 69 -0.62 -8.18 -3.64
C LEU A 69 -1.86 -8.29 -4.53
N HIS A 70 -3.02 -7.83 -4.07
CA HIS A 70 -4.25 -7.89 -4.88
C HIS A 70 -4.22 -6.86 -6.00
N HIS A 71 -3.65 -5.67 -5.79
CA HIS A 71 -3.38 -4.73 -6.89
C HIS A 71 -2.50 -5.37 -7.96
N LEU A 72 -1.41 -6.03 -7.55
CA LEU A 72 -0.55 -6.79 -8.47
C LEU A 72 -1.33 -7.85 -9.25
N LEU A 73 -2.13 -8.69 -8.57
CA LEU A 73 -2.93 -9.74 -9.22
C LEU A 73 -3.96 -9.16 -10.20
N ILE A 74 -4.54 -7.99 -9.90
CA ILE A 74 -5.41 -7.26 -10.81
C ILE A 74 -4.62 -6.86 -12.07
N MET A 75 -3.44 -6.27 -11.92
CA MET A 75 -2.59 -5.89 -13.07
C MET A 75 -2.14 -7.11 -13.89
N GLU A 76 -1.86 -8.24 -13.25
CA GLU A 76 -1.57 -9.51 -13.93
C GLU A 76 -2.78 -9.98 -14.76
N SER A 77 -4.00 -9.91 -14.21
CA SER A 77 -5.23 -10.29 -14.93
C SER A 77 -5.53 -9.40 -16.13
N LEU A 78 -5.08 -8.14 -16.09
CA LEU A 78 -5.18 -7.18 -17.20
C LEU A 78 -4.02 -7.31 -18.21
N GLY A 79 -3.16 -8.32 -18.06
CA GLY A 79 -2.05 -8.59 -18.97
C GLY A 79 -0.78 -7.78 -18.71
N GLY A 80 -0.68 -7.09 -17.57
CA GLY A 80 0.50 -6.31 -17.18
C GLY A 80 1.78 -7.14 -17.12
N ALA A 81 1.67 -8.43 -16.80
CA ALA A 81 2.80 -9.35 -16.72
C ALA A 81 3.12 -10.08 -18.03
N ASN A 82 2.45 -9.81 -19.15
CA ASN A 82 2.57 -10.64 -20.37
C ASN A 82 3.98 -10.64 -20.95
N PHE A 83 4.67 -9.49 -20.90
CA PHE A 83 6.03 -9.37 -21.45
C PHE A 83 7.10 -9.81 -20.45
N TRP A 84 7.99 -10.69 -20.87
CA TRP A 84 9.00 -11.29 -19.99
C TRP A 84 10.02 -10.27 -19.45
N GLY A 85 10.33 -9.23 -20.23
CA GLY A 85 11.26 -8.18 -19.81
C GLY A 85 10.73 -7.39 -18.61
N ASP A 86 9.43 -7.10 -18.59
CA ASP A 86 8.78 -6.41 -17.47
C ASP A 86 8.83 -7.28 -16.20
N ARG A 87 8.59 -8.59 -16.34
CA ARG A 87 8.72 -9.55 -15.23
C ARG A 87 10.15 -9.61 -14.68
N LEU A 88 11.15 -9.66 -15.55
CA LEU A 88 12.55 -9.69 -15.15
C LEU A 88 12.94 -8.41 -14.40
N LEU A 89 12.56 -7.25 -14.95
CA LEU A 89 12.78 -5.94 -14.35
C LEU A 89 12.14 -5.87 -12.95
N ALA A 90 10.84 -6.15 -12.87
CA ALA A 90 10.06 -6.06 -11.63
C ALA A 90 10.64 -6.96 -10.53
N ARG A 91 10.94 -8.23 -10.85
CA ARG A 91 11.49 -9.20 -9.88
C ARG A 91 12.88 -8.82 -9.40
N THR A 92 13.74 -8.35 -10.31
CA THR A 92 15.10 -7.92 -9.95
C THR A 92 15.08 -6.66 -9.10
N ALA A 93 14.26 -5.68 -9.48
CA ALA A 93 14.05 -4.46 -8.72
C ALA A 93 13.52 -4.76 -7.32
N ALA A 94 12.48 -5.59 -7.21
CA ALA A 94 11.91 -6.00 -5.92
C ALA A 94 12.93 -6.68 -5.00
N LEU A 95 13.78 -7.58 -5.54
CA LEU A 95 14.80 -8.26 -4.75
C LEU A 95 15.87 -7.31 -4.21
N LEU A 96 16.37 -6.39 -5.05
CA LEU A 96 17.34 -5.38 -4.62
C LEU A 96 16.72 -4.42 -3.60
N TYR A 97 15.48 -4.01 -3.87
CA TYR A 97 14.75 -3.08 -3.02
C TYR A 97 14.47 -3.66 -1.63
N TYR A 98 14.14 -4.96 -1.53
CA TYR A 98 13.96 -5.66 -0.25
C TYR A 98 15.14 -5.47 0.70
N TRP A 99 16.36 -5.72 0.23
CA TRP A 99 17.56 -5.56 1.06
C TRP A 99 17.82 -4.10 1.44
N ILE A 100 17.56 -3.16 0.53
CA ILE A 100 17.70 -1.73 0.81
C ILE A 100 16.71 -1.31 1.90
N VAL A 101 15.44 -1.69 1.78
CA VAL A 101 14.40 -1.28 2.74
C VAL A 101 14.64 -1.90 4.11
N ILE A 102 15.08 -3.17 4.19
CA ILE A 102 15.51 -3.77 5.46
C ILE A 102 16.56 -2.91 6.16
N LEU A 103 17.62 -2.52 5.44
CA LEU A 103 18.69 -1.72 6.02
C LEU A 103 18.19 -0.34 6.47
N VAL A 104 17.38 0.33 5.65
CA VAL A 104 16.79 1.63 6.01
C VAL A 104 15.89 1.51 7.23
N TYR A 105 15.05 0.48 7.30
CA TYR A 105 14.13 0.27 8.41
C TYR A 105 14.85 -0.10 9.71
N LEU A 106 15.91 -0.93 9.64
CA LEU A 106 16.79 -1.22 10.78
C LEU A 106 17.46 0.04 11.33
N MET A 107 17.89 0.95 10.44
CA MET A 107 18.57 2.19 10.84
C MET A 107 17.60 3.27 11.36
N SER A 108 16.45 3.43 10.70
CA SER A 108 15.47 4.46 11.02
C SER A 108 14.07 4.08 10.48
N PRO A 109 13.22 3.45 11.32
CA PRO A 109 11.84 3.15 10.96
C PRO A 109 11.06 4.40 10.52
N LYS A 110 11.28 5.54 11.20
CA LYS A 110 10.65 6.83 10.83
C LYS A 110 10.99 7.24 9.39
N SER A 111 12.27 7.11 9.00
CA SER A 111 12.69 7.46 7.64
C SER A 111 12.13 6.48 6.60
N ALA A 112 12.03 5.20 6.95
CA ALA A 112 11.41 4.20 6.08
C ALA A 112 9.92 4.50 5.84
N TYR A 113 9.15 4.80 6.90
CA TYR A 113 7.74 5.16 6.77
C TYR A 113 7.53 6.46 6.01
N HIS A 114 8.34 7.50 6.25
CA HIS A 114 8.23 8.74 5.47
C HIS A 114 8.56 8.52 4.00
N PHE A 115 9.52 7.63 3.70
CA PHE A 115 9.82 7.29 2.33
C PHE A 115 8.64 6.57 1.65
N MET A 116 7.96 5.67 2.36
CA MET A 116 6.76 5.02 1.83
C MET A 116 5.58 5.96 1.66
N GLU A 117 5.31 6.83 2.63
CA GLU A 117 4.32 7.90 2.49
C GLU A 117 4.48 8.65 1.15
N LEU A 118 5.71 9.02 0.77
CA LEU A 118 5.98 9.70 -0.50
C LEU A 118 5.80 8.81 -1.73
N VAL A 119 6.03 7.50 -1.61
CA VAL A 119 5.81 6.54 -2.69
C VAL A 119 4.30 6.39 -2.94
N GLU A 120 3.49 6.26 -1.89
CA GLU A 120 2.05 6.07 -2.01
C GLU A 120 1.32 7.34 -2.43
N GLU A 121 1.79 8.52 -2.00
CA GLU A 121 1.31 9.79 -2.55
C GLU A 121 1.51 9.84 -4.08
N HIS A 122 2.64 9.30 -4.56
CA HIS A 122 2.91 9.23 -5.98
C HIS A 122 2.08 8.16 -6.71
N ALA A 123 1.80 7.03 -6.06
CA ALA A 123 0.92 5.98 -6.58
C ALA A 123 -0.51 6.50 -6.73
N TYR A 124 -1.04 7.15 -5.69
CA TYR A 124 -2.34 7.84 -5.70
C TYR A 124 -2.44 8.80 -6.90
N ASP A 125 -1.47 9.71 -7.05
CA ASP A 125 -1.43 10.67 -8.15
C ASP A 125 -1.39 9.99 -9.53
N SER A 126 -0.71 8.86 -9.63
CA SER A 126 -0.58 8.10 -10.87
C SER A 126 -1.89 7.43 -11.27
N TYR A 127 -2.62 6.86 -10.30
CA TYR A 127 -3.94 6.29 -10.52
C TYR A 127 -4.99 7.36 -10.81
N ASP A 128 -4.98 8.48 -10.08
CA ASP A 128 -5.91 9.58 -10.32
C ASP A 128 -5.76 10.18 -11.72
N LYS A 129 -4.51 10.35 -12.20
CA LYS A 129 -4.23 10.77 -13.58
C LYS A 129 -4.73 9.75 -14.60
N PHE A 130 -4.53 8.46 -14.36
CA PHE A 130 -4.97 7.39 -15.25
C PHE A 130 -6.50 7.34 -15.35
N LEU A 131 -7.19 7.42 -14.21
CA LEU A 131 -8.65 7.49 -14.13
C LEU A 131 -9.21 8.67 -14.93
N LYS A 132 -8.61 9.86 -14.81
CA LYS A 132 -9.04 11.05 -15.56
C LYS A 132 -8.82 10.91 -17.07
N ALA A 133 -7.75 10.23 -17.48
CA ALA A 133 -7.41 10.05 -18.88
C ALA A 133 -8.27 8.98 -19.57
N GLU A 134 -8.57 7.88 -18.87
CA GLU A 134 -9.17 6.67 -19.47
C GLU A 134 -10.60 6.39 -18.97
N ALA A 135 -11.25 7.35 -18.30
CA ALA A 135 -12.55 7.16 -17.64
C ALA A 135 -13.60 6.47 -18.52
N GLU A 136 -13.77 6.95 -19.75
CA GLU A 136 -14.78 6.43 -20.68
C GLU A 136 -14.49 4.98 -21.10
N THR A 137 -13.23 4.66 -21.39
CA THR A 137 -12.79 3.31 -21.75
C THR A 137 -12.97 2.33 -20.58
N LEU A 138 -12.60 2.77 -19.36
CA LEU A 138 -12.64 1.93 -18.17
C LEU A 138 -14.09 1.61 -17.74
N LYS A 139 -15.01 2.58 -17.83
CA LYS A 139 -16.43 2.36 -17.50
C LYS A 139 -17.13 1.35 -18.43
N GLN A 140 -16.64 1.19 -19.66
CA GLN A 140 -17.17 0.24 -20.63
C GLN A 140 -16.59 -1.18 -20.45
N SER A 141 -15.54 -1.32 -19.64
CA SER A 141 -14.85 -2.59 -19.43
C SER A 141 -15.35 -3.28 -18.16
N PRO A 142 -15.55 -4.61 -18.17
CA PRO A 142 -16.00 -5.33 -16.98
C PRO A 142 -14.92 -5.33 -15.90
N ALA A 143 -15.34 -5.33 -14.64
CA ALA A 143 -14.43 -5.55 -13.52
C ALA A 143 -13.81 -6.96 -13.59
N PRO A 144 -12.48 -7.10 -13.44
CA PRO A 144 -11.84 -8.42 -13.40
C PRO A 144 -12.34 -9.25 -12.22
N ALA A 145 -12.51 -10.55 -12.42
CA ALA A 145 -13.00 -11.46 -11.38
C ALA A 145 -12.15 -11.42 -10.09
N VAL A 146 -10.83 -11.23 -10.23
CA VAL A 146 -9.93 -11.09 -9.08
C VAL A 146 -10.21 -9.83 -8.25
N ALA A 147 -10.57 -8.71 -8.89
CA ALA A 147 -10.93 -7.48 -8.19
C ALA A 147 -12.27 -7.64 -7.46
N VAL A 148 -13.27 -8.22 -8.15
CA VAL A 148 -14.57 -8.53 -7.56
C VAL A 148 -14.43 -9.43 -6.33
N GLN A 149 -13.62 -10.49 -6.46
CA GLN A 149 -13.35 -11.41 -5.36
C GLN A 149 -12.66 -10.72 -4.18
N TYR A 150 -11.72 -9.80 -4.44
CA TYR A 150 -10.99 -9.12 -3.38
C TYR A 150 -11.84 -8.09 -2.63
N TYR A 151 -12.52 -7.21 -3.37
CA TYR A 151 -13.20 -6.05 -2.80
C TYR A 151 -14.64 -6.32 -2.33
N ARG A 152 -15.30 -7.37 -2.84
CA ARG A 152 -16.73 -7.62 -2.58
C ARG A 152 -17.03 -9.00 -2.03
N ASP A 153 -16.55 -10.05 -2.69
CA ASP A 153 -17.05 -11.42 -2.47
C ASP A 153 -16.13 -12.29 -1.59
N GLY A 154 -14.95 -11.81 -1.23
CA GLY A 154 -13.92 -12.55 -0.49
C GLY A 154 -13.92 -12.30 1.02
N ASP A 155 -12.87 -12.80 1.67
CA ASP A 155 -12.61 -12.48 3.07
C ASP A 155 -12.08 -11.05 3.19
N LEU A 156 -12.95 -10.16 3.66
CA LEU A 156 -12.67 -8.74 3.81
C LEU A 156 -11.92 -8.42 5.11
N TYR A 157 -11.55 -9.41 5.93
CA TYR A 157 -10.86 -9.17 7.19
C TYR A 157 -9.59 -8.33 6.98
N MET A 158 -8.68 -8.75 6.10
CA MET A 158 -7.45 -7.98 5.84
C MET A 158 -7.72 -6.65 5.12
N PHE A 159 -8.82 -6.58 4.36
CA PHE A 159 -9.26 -5.35 3.71
C PHE A 159 -9.83 -4.32 4.70
N ASP A 160 -10.38 -4.76 5.82
CA ASP A 160 -10.84 -3.87 6.88
C ASP A 160 -9.67 -3.43 7.76
N GLU A 161 -8.71 -4.31 8.00
CA GLU A 161 -7.55 -4.03 8.86
C GLU A 161 -6.56 -3.05 8.25
N PHE A 162 -6.43 -2.96 6.92
CA PHE A 162 -5.54 -1.94 6.34
C PHE A 162 -6.13 -0.52 6.38
N GLN A 163 -7.44 -0.37 6.62
CA GLN A 163 -8.10 0.94 6.68
C GLN A 163 -7.83 1.59 8.04
N THR A 164 -6.82 2.46 8.10
CA THR A 164 -6.43 3.11 9.37
C THR A 164 -7.19 4.40 9.66
N SER A 165 -7.90 4.97 8.68
CA SER A 165 -8.77 6.11 8.93
C SER A 165 -10.04 5.68 9.66
N GLN A 166 -10.25 6.23 10.87
CA GLN A 166 -11.40 5.90 11.71
C GLN A 166 -12.73 6.24 11.02
N VAL A 167 -13.34 5.27 10.38
CA VAL A 167 -14.74 5.36 9.96
C VAL A 167 -15.54 4.34 10.77
N ALA A 168 -16.65 4.79 11.35
CA ALA A 168 -17.59 3.95 12.10
C ALA A 168 -18.25 2.84 11.25
N THR A 169 -17.95 2.80 9.94
CA THR A 169 -18.47 1.87 8.96
C THR A 169 -17.35 1.42 8.02
N PRO A 170 -17.15 0.11 7.83
CA PRO A 170 -16.17 -0.41 6.88
C PRO A 170 -16.41 0.11 5.46
N ARG A 171 -15.36 0.51 4.72
CA ARG A 171 -15.50 0.92 3.31
C ARG A 171 -15.85 -0.31 2.47
N ARG A 172 -16.83 -0.17 1.58
CA ARG A 172 -17.25 -1.23 0.63
C ARG A 172 -17.39 -0.60 -0.76
N PRO A 173 -16.34 -0.61 -1.60
CA PRO A 173 -16.43 -0.02 -2.93
C PRO A 173 -17.42 -0.80 -3.80
N ALA A 174 -18.22 -0.08 -4.60
CA ALA A 174 -18.96 -0.70 -5.68
C ALA A 174 -17.96 -1.15 -6.75
N ILE A 175 -18.02 -2.40 -7.21
CA ILE A 175 -17.10 -2.95 -8.21
C ILE A 175 -17.93 -3.44 -9.40
N ASP A 176 -18.50 -2.50 -10.15
CA ASP A 176 -19.41 -2.81 -11.26
C ASP A 176 -18.67 -2.84 -12.60
N ASN A 177 -17.63 -2.02 -12.74
CA ASN A 177 -16.81 -1.93 -13.94
C ASN A 177 -15.33 -1.68 -13.59
N LEU A 178 -14.47 -1.66 -14.60
CA LEU A 178 -13.03 -1.49 -14.40
C LEU A 178 -12.66 -0.10 -13.87
N TYR A 179 -13.45 0.94 -14.16
CA TYR A 179 -13.24 2.27 -13.58
C TYR A 179 -13.37 2.23 -12.06
N ASP A 180 -14.38 1.53 -11.54
CA ASP A 180 -14.57 1.43 -10.09
C ASP A 180 -13.44 0.66 -9.40
N VAL A 181 -12.87 -0.35 -10.08
CA VAL A 181 -11.67 -1.06 -9.59
C VAL A 181 -10.49 -0.11 -9.43
N PHE A 182 -10.20 0.72 -10.43
CA PHE A 182 -9.11 1.69 -10.34
C PHE A 182 -9.39 2.82 -9.33
N VAL A 183 -10.65 3.18 -9.11
CA VAL A 183 -11.04 4.08 -8.00
C VAL A 183 -10.74 3.42 -6.65
N ALA A 184 -11.11 2.14 -6.48
CA ALA A 184 -10.84 1.41 -5.25
C ALA A 184 -9.33 1.32 -4.97
N ILE A 185 -8.51 0.98 -5.98
CA ILE A 185 -7.05 0.94 -5.88
C ILE A 185 -6.51 2.32 -5.48
N ARG A 186 -6.88 3.40 -6.20
CA ARG A 186 -6.46 4.76 -5.87
C ARG A 186 -6.77 5.11 -4.41
N ASP A 187 -7.97 4.77 -3.95
CA ASP A 187 -8.38 5.09 -2.57
C ASP A 187 -7.63 4.22 -1.55
N ASP A 188 -7.24 2.99 -1.90
CA ASP A 188 -6.35 2.15 -1.10
C ASP A 188 -4.98 2.84 -0.91
N GLU A 189 -4.39 3.39 -1.97
CA GLU A 189 -3.11 4.13 -1.90
C GLU A 189 -3.18 5.28 -0.88
N MET A 190 -4.31 5.98 -0.83
CA MET A 190 -4.52 7.06 0.13
C MET A 190 -4.62 6.53 1.57
N GLU A 191 -5.17 5.34 1.79
CA GLU A 191 -5.13 4.70 3.11
C GLU A 191 -3.71 4.27 3.48
N HIS A 192 -2.88 3.82 2.54
CA HIS A 192 -1.47 3.57 2.79
C HIS A 192 -0.72 4.84 3.20
N VAL A 193 -0.93 5.98 2.51
CA VAL A 193 -0.38 7.29 2.90
C VAL A 193 -0.71 7.63 4.35
N LYS A 194 -1.99 7.54 4.72
CA LYS A 194 -2.45 7.83 6.08
C LYS A 194 -1.82 6.89 7.10
N THR A 195 -1.72 5.60 6.78
CA THR A 195 -1.12 4.57 7.64
C THR A 195 0.36 4.86 7.88
N MET A 196 1.13 5.18 6.83
CA MET A 196 2.54 5.53 6.94
C MET A 196 2.77 6.80 7.75
N ALA A 197 1.91 7.83 7.59
CA ALA A 197 1.94 9.02 8.42
C ALA A 197 1.68 8.70 9.90
N ALA A 198 0.66 7.87 10.19
CA ALA A 198 0.35 7.44 11.55
C ALA A 198 1.51 6.65 12.18
N CYS A 199 2.11 5.71 11.45
CA CYS A 199 3.28 4.95 11.90
C CYS A 199 4.46 5.86 12.27
N GLN A 200 4.72 6.93 11.50
CA GLN A 200 5.77 7.91 11.85
C GLN A 200 5.52 8.61 13.19
N HIS A 201 4.27 8.93 13.51
CA HIS A 201 3.90 9.51 14.80
C HIS A 201 4.05 8.49 15.93
N LEU A 202 3.60 7.25 15.73
CA LEU A 202 3.67 6.18 16.73
C LEU A 202 5.12 5.75 17.05
N VAL A 203 6.04 5.79 16.08
CA VAL A 203 7.47 5.60 16.32
C VAL A 203 8.03 6.70 17.25
N GLN A 204 7.57 7.95 17.10
CA GLN A 204 8.08 9.09 17.88
C GLN A 204 7.58 9.11 19.32
N THR A 205 6.35 8.67 19.57
CA THR A 205 5.73 8.79 20.89
C THR A 205 6.02 7.63 21.84
N GLN A 206 6.62 6.52 21.36
CA GLN A 206 6.94 5.30 22.13
C GLN A 206 5.80 4.73 23.02
N ALA A 207 4.56 5.20 22.88
CA ALA A 207 3.44 4.85 23.74
C ALA A 207 2.40 4.01 23.00
N SER A 208 2.41 2.71 23.31
CA SER A 208 1.23 1.93 23.69
C SER A 208 -0.11 2.08 22.95
N LEU A 209 -0.20 2.40 21.66
CA LEU A 209 -1.48 2.26 20.95
C LEU A 209 -1.27 1.62 19.58
N SER A 210 -2.01 0.54 19.36
CA SER A 210 -2.37 0.06 18.03
C SER A 210 -2.99 1.21 17.23
N PRO A 211 -2.73 1.36 15.92
CA PRO A 211 -3.52 2.26 15.09
C PRO A 211 -5.02 1.91 15.11
N HIS A 212 -5.35 0.66 15.46
CA HIS A 212 -6.72 0.14 15.65
C HIS A 212 -7.12 0.02 17.12
N GLY A 213 -6.32 0.59 18.05
CA GLY A 213 -6.58 0.56 19.47
C GLY A 213 -7.78 1.45 19.80
N ALA A 214 -8.95 0.85 19.92
CA ALA A 214 -10.15 1.51 20.43
C ALA A 214 -9.95 1.86 21.92
N GLU A 215 -9.25 2.94 22.24
CA GLU A 215 -9.31 3.58 23.57
C GLU A 215 -8.64 4.97 23.59
N THR A 216 -9.24 5.95 22.91
CA THR A 216 -9.06 7.38 23.25
C THR A 216 -10.35 8.19 23.13
N ILE A 217 -11.50 7.64 23.55
CA ILE A 217 -12.73 8.42 23.81
C ILE A 217 -13.43 7.86 25.05
N ALA A 218 -12.78 7.92 26.21
CA ALA A 218 -13.44 7.65 27.49
C ALA A 218 -12.84 8.40 28.70
N SER A 219 -11.85 9.29 28.52
CA SER A 219 -11.25 10.04 29.62
C SER A 219 -11.65 11.52 29.72
N GLU A 220 -12.46 12.05 28.79
CA GLU A 220 -12.91 13.46 28.83
C GLU A 220 -14.40 13.65 29.17
N LEU A 221 -15.13 12.59 29.54
CA LEU A 221 -16.55 12.68 29.94
C LEU A 221 -16.85 12.08 31.32
N ARG A 222 -15.97 12.30 32.31
CA ARG A 222 -16.41 12.25 33.71
C ARG A 222 -16.74 13.66 34.17
N PRO A 223 -18.01 13.97 34.54
CA PRO A 223 -18.29 15.21 35.22
C PRO A 223 -17.58 15.15 36.58
N SER A 224 -16.77 16.16 36.87
CA SER A 224 -16.31 16.42 38.23
C SER A 224 -17.53 16.74 39.10
N ASN A 225 -17.89 15.80 39.97
CA ASN A 225 -18.63 16.09 41.20
C ASN A 225 -17.77 16.94 42.14
#